data_AF-A0A409WPQ7-F1
#
_entry.id   AF-A0A409WPQ7-F1
#
_cell.length_a   1.000
_cell.length_b   1.000
_cell.length_c   1.000
_cell.angle_alpha   90.00
_cell.angle_beta   90.00
_cell.angle_gamma   90.00
#
_symmetry.space_group_name_H-M   'P 1'
#
loop_
_entity.id
_entity.type
_entity.pdbx_description
1 polymer ?
#
loop_
_entity_poly.entity_id
_entity_poly.type
_entity_poly.pdbx_seq_one_letter_code
_entity_poly.pdbx_strand_id
1 'polypeptide(L)'
;MSAGLHELAKKHLGFSSSYPNSLIPKTYIATLEQHLAKYPFDDNYSLVKQAKKGYGILTCNEEGCGVEIALTPIIGKWDGGKQGGIGSLEAFHKHIETHPTHKKSCLRRRAQEAKLENQSDAKDGTLYARDGRVDALIKVGNPSQSSSRRVSEMYPPASPKFVTLKRVSDVAFHQSQLEDAMDVDDDDEPVVVHVSKKLKQEASHASIPKSPLATKTNTVVPARSYADLDEAREHLQDVVKDFMDTQTLYDRALRKKNKTKADTTRLAKLKTKLDELRRQKDDLKSRIPTMGSPKKLGRENSALSVTADHAMLAQPEI
;
A
#
# COMPACT_ATOMS: atom_id res chain seq x y z
N MET A 1 21.75 -3.68 -19.28
CA MET A 1 20.41 -4.17 -18.86
C MET A 1 19.26 -3.70 -19.77
N SER A 2 19.48 -2.83 -20.76
CA SER A 2 18.39 -2.27 -21.60
C SER A 2 17.79 -3.23 -22.64
N ALA A 3 18.52 -4.26 -23.07
CA ALA A 3 18.05 -5.21 -24.08
C ALA A 3 16.84 -6.05 -23.61
N GLY A 4 16.91 -6.61 -22.40
CA GLY A 4 15.83 -7.42 -21.84
C GLY A 4 14.54 -6.65 -21.59
N LEU A 5 14.64 -5.35 -21.29
CA LEU A 5 13.47 -4.52 -21.01
C LEU A 5 12.60 -4.29 -22.26
N HIS A 6 13.21 -4.18 -23.44
CA HIS A 6 12.47 -4.05 -24.70
C HIS A 6 11.77 -5.35 -25.09
N GLU A 7 12.40 -6.49 -24.87
CA GLU A 7 11.78 -7.80 -25.13
C GLU A 7 10.58 -8.04 -24.20
N LEU A 8 10.72 -7.70 -22.92
CA LEU A 8 9.62 -7.76 -21.96
C LEU A 8 8.48 -6.82 -22.36
N ALA A 9 8.80 -5.58 -22.78
CA ALA A 9 7.80 -4.65 -23.27
C ALA A 9 7.06 -5.17 -24.51
N LYS A 10 7.75 -5.86 -25.44
CA LYS A 10 7.10 -6.52 -26.59
C LYS A 10 6.15 -7.61 -26.14
N LYS A 11 6.58 -8.44 -25.19
CA LYS A 11 5.75 -9.52 -24.60
C LYS A 11 4.46 -8.95 -23.99
N HIS A 12 4.56 -7.91 -23.15
CA HIS A 12 3.38 -7.30 -22.52
C HIS A 12 2.41 -6.69 -23.54
N LEU A 13 2.93 -6.05 -24.58
CA LEU A 13 2.14 -5.41 -25.63
C LEU A 13 1.62 -6.39 -26.70
N GLY A 14 1.94 -7.69 -26.59
CA GLY A 14 1.55 -8.70 -27.57
C GLY A 14 2.25 -8.57 -28.91
N PHE A 15 3.44 -7.96 -28.96
CA PHE A 15 4.24 -7.84 -30.18
C PHE A 15 5.17 -9.03 -30.36
N SER A 16 5.47 -9.37 -31.62
CA SER A 16 6.50 -10.35 -31.98
C SER A 16 7.90 -9.88 -31.54
N SER A 17 8.81 -10.82 -31.26
CA SER A 17 10.21 -10.52 -30.90
C SER A 17 10.94 -9.70 -31.98
N SER A 18 10.56 -9.88 -33.25
CA SER A 18 11.08 -9.15 -34.42
C SER A 18 10.62 -7.68 -34.49
N TYR A 19 9.64 -7.27 -33.68
CA TYR A 19 9.11 -5.91 -33.70
C TYR A 19 10.21 -4.87 -33.36
N PRO A 20 10.35 -3.77 -34.11
CA PRO A 20 11.43 -2.82 -33.90
C PRO A 20 11.28 -2.06 -32.58
N ASN A 21 12.39 -1.94 -31.83
CA ASN A 21 12.41 -1.29 -30.52
C ASN A 21 12.01 0.19 -30.57
N SER A 22 12.21 0.86 -31.70
CA SER A 22 11.89 2.28 -31.90
C SER A 22 10.39 2.58 -31.90
N LEU A 23 9.54 1.60 -32.21
CA LEU A 23 8.08 1.76 -32.22
C LEU A 23 7.45 1.55 -30.84
N ILE A 24 8.21 1.08 -29.86
CA ILE A 24 7.71 0.92 -28.50
C ILE A 24 7.68 2.32 -27.83
N PRO A 25 6.55 2.75 -27.25
CA PRO A 25 6.48 4.05 -26.60
C PRO A 25 7.53 4.17 -25.48
N LYS A 26 8.46 5.13 -25.63
CA LYS A 26 9.52 5.41 -24.63
C LYS A 26 8.95 5.67 -23.23
N THR A 27 7.73 6.18 -23.18
CA THR A 27 6.98 6.47 -21.96
C THR A 27 6.65 5.20 -21.18
N TYR A 28 6.30 4.14 -21.91
CA TYR A 28 5.98 2.84 -21.33
C TYR A 28 7.25 2.15 -20.81
N ILE A 29 8.36 2.27 -21.55
CA ILE A 29 9.67 1.78 -21.14
C ILE A 29 10.09 2.39 -19.79
N ALA A 30 9.94 3.71 -19.63
CA ALA A 30 10.25 4.38 -18.36
C ALA A 30 9.35 3.91 -17.21
N THR A 31 8.05 3.73 -17.44
CA THR A 31 7.15 3.19 -16.40
C THR A 31 7.44 1.74 -16.05
N LEU A 32 7.86 0.93 -17.04
CA LEU A 32 8.22 -0.47 -16.85
C LEU A 32 9.51 -0.60 -16.04
N GLU A 33 10.50 0.25 -16.30
CA GLU A 33 11.74 0.30 -15.52
C GLU A 33 11.46 0.64 -14.04
N GLN A 34 10.63 1.65 -13.78
CA GLN A 34 10.20 1.99 -12.43
C GLN A 34 9.42 0.86 -11.75
N HIS A 35 8.59 0.15 -12.51
CA HIS A 35 7.82 -0.99 -12.03
C HIS A 35 8.74 -2.15 -11.60
N LEU A 36 9.67 -2.56 -12.48
CA LEU A 36 10.61 -3.64 -12.19
C LEU A 36 11.57 -3.30 -11.04
N ALA A 37 11.91 -2.03 -10.86
CA ALA A 37 12.70 -1.59 -9.71
C ALA A 37 11.96 -1.77 -8.38
N LYS A 38 10.63 -1.60 -8.36
CA LYS A 38 9.80 -1.76 -7.16
C LYS A 38 9.31 -3.20 -6.95
N TYR A 39 9.01 -3.90 -8.04
CA TYR A 39 8.44 -5.24 -8.05
C TYR A 39 9.15 -6.12 -9.10
N PRO A 40 10.36 -6.63 -8.78
CA PRO A 40 11.20 -7.33 -9.76
C PRO A 40 10.59 -8.64 -10.27
N PHE A 41 9.61 -9.19 -9.55
CA PHE A 41 8.96 -10.46 -9.88
C PHE A 41 7.60 -10.28 -10.54
N ASP A 42 7.00 -9.09 -10.56
CA ASP A 42 5.61 -8.93 -10.99
C ASP A 42 5.49 -8.54 -12.47
N ASP A 43 6.21 -9.26 -13.33
CA ASP A 43 6.31 -9.04 -14.77
C ASP A 43 5.29 -9.83 -15.61
N ASN A 44 4.42 -10.63 -15.00
CA ASN A 44 3.49 -11.49 -15.73
C ASN A 44 2.13 -10.83 -15.96
N TYR A 45 2.07 -9.92 -16.94
CA TYR A 45 0.83 -9.25 -17.35
C TYR A 45 0.81 -8.93 -18.84
N SER A 46 -0.38 -8.71 -19.39
CA SER A 46 -0.60 -8.25 -20.77
C SER A 46 -1.26 -6.86 -20.77
N LEU A 47 -0.95 -6.06 -21.78
CA LEU A 47 -1.39 -4.66 -21.87
C LEU A 47 -2.01 -4.38 -23.23
N VAL A 48 -3.27 -3.96 -23.22
CA VAL A 48 -4.02 -3.53 -24.41
C VAL A 48 -4.02 -2.00 -24.48
N LYS A 49 -3.43 -1.46 -25.55
CA LYS A 49 -3.37 0.00 -25.79
C LYS A 49 -4.73 0.54 -26.20
N GLN A 50 -5.11 1.71 -25.70
CA GLN A 50 -6.36 2.39 -26.06
C GLN A 50 -6.12 3.82 -26.55
N ALA A 51 -5.38 3.97 -27.66
CA ALA A 51 -5.00 5.29 -28.19
C ALA A 51 -6.22 6.18 -28.42
N LYS A 52 -6.15 7.43 -27.94
CA LYS A 52 -7.20 8.47 -27.99
C LYS A 52 -8.48 8.17 -27.20
N LYS A 53 -8.74 6.91 -26.83
CA LYS A 53 -9.95 6.49 -26.10
C LYS A 53 -9.72 6.47 -24.58
N GLY A 54 -8.56 6.01 -24.14
CA GLY A 54 -8.26 5.84 -22.72
C GLY A 54 -6.76 5.68 -22.45
N TYR A 55 -6.44 5.15 -21.28
CA TYR A 55 -5.05 4.94 -20.84
C TYR A 55 -4.58 3.50 -21.03
N GLY A 56 -5.40 2.64 -21.63
CA GLY A 56 -5.11 1.22 -21.77
C GLY A 56 -5.64 0.38 -20.61
N ILE A 57 -5.72 -0.92 -20.86
CA ILE A 57 -6.20 -1.92 -19.91
C ILE A 57 -5.11 -2.97 -19.75
N LEU A 58 -4.73 -3.24 -18.50
CA LEU A 58 -3.75 -4.25 -18.13
C LEU A 58 -4.48 -5.46 -17.57
N THR A 59 -4.16 -6.66 -18.05
CA THR A 59 -4.67 -7.92 -17.52
C THR A 59 -3.57 -8.60 -16.73
N CYS A 60 -3.83 -8.85 -15.44
CA CYS A 60 -2.91 -9.55 -14.56
C CYS A 60 -2.95 -11.05 -14.86
N ASN A 61 -1.84 -11.61 -15.35
CA ASN A 61 -1.73 -13.02 -15.76
C ASN A 61 -1.11 -13.90 -14.67
N GLU A 62 -1.04 -13.40 -13.43
CA GLU A 62 -0.66 -14.20 -12.28
C GLU A 62 -1.65 -15.32 -12.01
N GLU A 63 -1.15 -16.46 -11.52
CA GLU A 63 -1.95 -17.64 -11.24
C GLU A 63 -3.13 -17.32 -10.31
N GLY A 64 -4.35 -17.48 -10.82
CA GLY A 64 -5.58 -17.23 -10.06
C GLY A 64 -5.93 -15.75 -9.89
N CYS A 65 -5.39 -14.85 -10.72
CA CYS A 65 -5.78 -13.45 -10.75
C CYS A 65 -6.71 -13.14 -11.94
N GLY A 66 -6.18 -13.00 -13.16
CA GLY A 66 -6.97 -12.77 -14.38
C GLY A 66 -7.78 -11.47 -14.40
N VAL A 67 -7.49 -10.52 -13.50
CA VAL A 67 -8.26 -9.28 -13.35
C VAL A 67 -7.80 -8.25 -14.38
N GLU A 68 -8.77 -7.60 -15.03
CA GLU A 68 -8.53 -6.44 -15.89
C GLU A 68 -8.48 -5.15 -15.06
N ILE A 69 -7.45 -4.35 -15.28
CA ILE A 69 -7.11 -3.17 -14.50
C ILE A 69 -6.96 -2.00 -15.45
N ALA A 70 -7.87 -1.03 -15.35
CA ALA A 70 -7.76 0.21 -16.10
C ALA A 70 -6.58 1.05 -15.60
N LEU A 71 -5.71 1.48 -16.51
CA LEU A 71 -4.55 2.30 -16.15
C LEU A 71 -4.95 3.73 -15.78
N THR A 72 -4.14 4.37 -14.94
CA THR A 72 -4.32 5.76 -14.51
C THR A 72 -3.55 6.74 -15.39
N PRO A 73 -3.91 8.04 -15.42
CA PRO A 73 -3.13 9.04 -16.14
C PRO A 73 -1.71 9.19 -15.58
N ILE A 74 -0.73 9.41 -16.46
CA ILE A 74 0.65 9.72 -16.11
C ILE A 74 0.72 11.15 -15.57
N ILE A 75 1.12 11.30 -14.31
CA ILE A 75 1.28 12.61 -13.66
C ILE A 75 2.39 13.40 -14.37
N GLY A 76 2.10 14.67 -14.69
CA GLY A 76 3.06 15.60 -15.31
C GLY A 76 3.03 15.65 -16.84
N LYS A 77 2.31 14.75 -17.51
CA LYS A 77 2.01 14.89 -18.94
C LYS A 77 0.69 15.59 -19.15
N TRP A 78 0.66 16.55 -20.08
CA TRP A 78 -0.53 17.35 -20.38
C TRP A 78 -1.76 16.49 -20.74
N ASP A 79 -1.54 15.37 -21.42
CA ASP A 79 -2.59 14.44 -21.86
C ASP A 79 -2.60 13.13 -21.05
N GLY A 80 -1.79 13.02 -20.00
CA GLY A 80 -1.74 11.84 -19.12
C GLY A 80 -1.41 10.51 -19.80
N GLY A 81 -0.99 10.50 -21.08
CA GLY A 81 -0.73 9.29 -21.87
C GLY A 81 -1.88 8.81 -22.74
N LYS A 82 -2.99 9.55 -22.82
CA LYS A 82 -4.20 9.16 -23.59
C LYS A 82 -3.95 9.06 -25.09
N GLN A 83 -3.14 9.94 -25.67
CA GLN A 83 -2.75 9.94 -27.08
C GLN A 83 -2.04 8.65 -27.47
N GLY A 84 -1.11 8.18 -26.62
CA GLY A 84 -0.41 6.91 -26.80
C GLY A 84 -1.24 5.69 -26.41
N GLY A 85 -2.33 5.89 -25.67
CA GLY A 85 -3.18 4.82 -25.16
C GLY A 85 -2.54 3.98 -24.05
N ILE A 86 -1.53 4.53 -23.37
CA ILE A 86 -0.79 3.88 -22.28
C ILE A 86 -0.61 4.88 -21.14
N GLY A 87 -1.17 4.55 -19.98
CA GLY A 87 -1.10 5.31 -18.75
C GLY A 87 0.03 4.85 -17.80
N SER A 88 -0.12 5.25 -16.55
CA SER A 88 0.72 4.85 -15.42
C SER A 88 0.34 3.47 -14.89
N LEU A 89 1.33 2.72 -14.41
CA LEU A 89 1.17 1.41 -13.76
C LEU A 89 0.78 1.53 -12.27
N GLU A 90 0.51 2.72 -11.74
CA GLU A 90 0.11 2.92 -10.34
C GLU A 90 -1.14 2.12 -9.95
N ALA A 91 -2.13 2.00 -10.84
CA ALA A 91 -3.31 1.17 -10.60
C ALA A 91 -2.93 -0.31 -10.41
N PHE A 92 -1.96 -0.79 -11.19
CA PHE A 92 -1.42 -2.14 -11.07
C PHE A 92 -0.63 -2.30 -9.76
N HIS A 93 0.16 -1.30 -9.35
CA HIS A 93 0.85 -1.35 -8.05
C HIS A 93 -0.11 -1.50 -6.88
N LYS A 94 -1.23 -0.77 -6.90
CA LYS A 94 -2.28 -0.91 -5.88
C LYS A 94 -2.90 -2.30 -5.92
N HIS A 95 -3.11 -2.86 -7.12
CA HIS A 95 -3.59 -4.22 -7.28
C HIS A 95 -2.62 -5.25 -6.66
N ILE A 96 -1.32 -5.13 -6.91
CA ILE A 96 -0.28 -6.00 -6.33
C ILE A 96 -0.35 -5.99 -4.79
N GLU A 97 -0.53 -4.80 -4.20
CA GLU A 97 -0.56 -4.62 -2.74
C GLU A 97 -1.86 -5.12 -2.09
N THR A 98 -2.98 -5.01 -2.79
CA THR A 98 -4.33 -5.25 -2.22
C THR A 98 -4.93 -6.60 -2.61
N HIS A 99 -4.53 -7.19 -3.74
CA HIS A 99 -5.18 -8.40 -4.24
C HIS A 99 -4.66 -9.66 -3.52
N PRO A 100 -5.55 -10.43 -2.85
CA PRO A 100 -5.14 -11.51 -1.96
C PRO A 100 -4.48 -12.69 -2.70
N THR A 101 -4.84 -12.95 -3.96
CA THR A 101 -4.22 -14.05 -4.74
C THR A 101 -2.82 -13.66 -5.21
N HIS A 102 -2.63 -12.39 -5.56
CA HIS A 102 -1.34 -11.87 -6.02
C HIS A 102 -0.27 -11.99 -4.94
N LYS A 103 -0.60 -11.54 -3.72
CA LYS A 103 0.30 -11.66 -2.56
C LYS A 103 0.74 -13.10 -2.27
N LYS A 104 -0.17 -14.07 -2.45
CA LYS A 104 0.15 -15.50 -2.27
C LYS A 104 1.08 -16.02 -3.36
N SER A 105 0.84 -15.67 -4.63
CA SER A 105 1.70 -16.07 -5.76
C SER A 105 3.12 -15.52 -5.61
N CYS A 106 3.25 -14.24 -5.25
CA CYS A 106 4.54 -13.58 -5.04
C CYS A 106 5.34 -14.25 -3.91
N LEU A 107 4.73 -14.51 -2.75
CA LEU A 107 5.39 -15.22 -1.64
C LEU A 107 5.85 -16.63 -2.02
N ARG A 108 5.06 -17.34 -2.83
CA ARG A 108 5.40 -18.69 -3.31
C ARG A 108 6.62 -18.65 -4.24
N ARG A 109 6.70 -17.68 -5.16
CA ARG A 109 7.84 -17.52 -6.08
C ARG A 109 9.11 -17.13 -5.33
N ARG A 110 9.03 -16.17 -4.42
CA ARG A 110 10.16 -15.80 -3.55
C ARG A 110 10.68 -16.99 -2.73
N ALA A 111 9.79 -17.84 -2.23
CA ALA A 111 10.17 -19.06 -1.53
C ALA A 111 10.80 -20.12 -2.46
N GLN A 112 10.44 -20.17 -3.74
CA GLN A 112 11.05 -21.07 -4.72
C GLN A 112 12.44 -20.58 -5.13
N GLU A 113 12.62 -19.28 -5.35
CA GLU A 113 13.94 -18.71 -5.68
C GLU A 113 14.93 -18.89 -4.53
N ALA A 114 14.50 -18.64 -3.29
CA ALA A 114 15.32 -18.93 -2.12
C ALA A 114 15.73 -20.41 -2.03
N LYS A 115 14.91 -21.33 -2.55
CA LYS A 115 15.29 -22.76 -2.63
C LYS A 115 16.29 -23.04 -3.74
N LEU A 116 16.20 -22.35 -4.88
CA LEU A 116 17.12 -22.51 -6.00
C LEU A 116 18.50 -21.94 -5.67
N GLU A 117 18.57 -20.79 -5.00
CA GLU A 117 19.82 -20.16 -4.55
C GLU A 117 20.58 -21.07 -3.58
N ASN A 118 19.86 -21.65 -2.61
CA ASN A 118 20.45 -22.64 -1.69
C ASN A 118 20.90 -23.94 -2.38
N GLN A 119 20.39 -24.26 -3.57
CA GLN A 119 20.82 -25.44 -4.34
C GLN A 119 22.06 -25.17 -5.21
N SER A 120 22.30 -23.93 -5.64
CA SER A 120 23.50 -23.59 -6.40
C SER A 120 24.77 -23.63 -5.55
N ASP A 121 24.71 -23.21 -4.29
CA ASP A 121 25.90 -23.17 -3.42
C ASP A 121 26.39 -24.56 -2.98
N ALA A 122 25.49 -25.55 -2.94
CA ALA A 122 25.85 -26.92 -2.54
C ALA A 122 26.60 -27.70 -3.63
N LYS A 123 26.67 -27.20 -4.88
CA LYS A 123 27.30 -27.93 -6.00
C LYS A 123 28.75 -27.54 -6.28
N ASP A 124 29.27 -26.45 -5.72
CA ASP A 124 30.64 -26.00 -5.97
C ASP A 124 31.65 -26.43 -4.88
N GLY A 125 31.19 -27.16 -3.86
CA GLY A 125 32.02 -27.67 -2.76
C GLY A 125 32.76 -28.99 -3.02
N THR A 126 32.76 -29.53 -4.25
CA THR A 126 33.27 -30.89 -4.53
C THR A 126 34.57 -30.94 -5.32
N LEU A 127 35.53 -30.08 -5.03
CA LEU A 127 36.90 -30.23 -5.55
C LEU A 127 37.90 -29.78 -4.50
N TYR A 128 38.28 -30.67 -3.57
CA TYR A 128 39.63 -30.91 -3.03
C TYR A 128 39.55 -32.01 -1.95
N ALA A 129 38.90 -33.14 -2.27
CA ALA A 129 39.16 -34.38 -1.53
C ALA A 129 40.46 -34.96 -2.07
N ARG A 130 41.54 -34.52 -1.42
CA ARG A 130 42.92 -34.97 -1.51
C ARG A 130 43.02 -36.50 -1.65
N ASP A 131 43.87 -36.91 -2.58
CA ASP A 131 44.32 -38.27 -2.88
C ASP A 131 44.20 -39.26 -1.72
N GLY A 132 43.35 -40.27 -1.94
CA GLY A 132 43.12 -41.38 -1.03
C GLY A 132 42.72 -42.63 -1.82
N ARG A 133 43.61 -43.02 -2.73
CA ARG A 133 43.64 -44.26 -3.51
C ARG A 133 43.29 -45.49 -2.63
N VAL A 134 42.16 -46.13 -2.91
CA VAL A 134 42.02 -47.60 -2.86
C VAL A 134 40.95 -48.06 -3.85
N ASP A 135 41.38 -48.97 -4.72
CA ASP A 135 40.58 -49.71 -5.68
C ASP A 135 39.46 -50.50 -4.99
N ALA A 136 38.22 -50.33 -5.48
CA ALA A 136 37.17 -51.33 -5.33
C ALA A 136 36.20 -51.23 -6.52
N LEU A 137 36.61 -51.92 -7.57
CA LEU A 137 35.75 -52.63 -8.52
C LEU A 137 34.49 -53.16 -7.81
N ILE A 138 33.28 -52.83 -8.29
CA ILE A 138 32.08 -53.72 -8.34
C ILE A 138 30.85 -52.96 -8.89
N LYS A 139 30.51 -53.36 -10.13
CA LYS A 139 29.20 -53.89 -10.56
C LYS A 139 28.01 -52.95 -10.78
N VAL A 140 27.78 -52.75 -12.08
CA VAL A 140 26.51 -52.47 -12.77
C VAL A 140 25.35 -53.27 -12.16
N GLY A 141 24.30 -52.57 -11.76
CA GLY A 141 23.04 -53.15 -11.31
C GLY A 141 21.96 -52.08 -11.24
N ASN A 142 21.19 -51.97 -12.32
CA ASN A 142 20.00 -51.15 -12.43
C ASN A 142 18.83 -51.88 -11.72
N PRO A 143 18.09 -51.28 -10.78
CA PRO A 143 16.76 -51.76 -10.47
C PRO A 143 15.71 -50.67 -10.75
N SER A 144 14.83 -50.98 -11.69
CA SER A 144 13.45 -50.53 -11.68
C SER A 144 12.87 -50.73 -10.28
N GLN A 145 12.34 -49.68 -9.66
CA GLN A 145 11.38 -49.83 -8.57
C GLN A 145 10.07 -49.14 -8.90
N SER A 146 9.09 -50.01 -8.99
CA SER A 146 7.66 -49.84 -8.99
C SER A 146 7.12 -49.15 -7.74
N SER A 147 5.94 -48.56 -7.93
CA SER A 147 4.89 -48.27 -6.97
C SER A 147 5.03 -48.82 -5.55
N SER A 148 4.77 -47.95 -4.56
CA SER A 148 4.20 -48.39 -3.30
C SER A 148 3.24 -47.33 -2.73
N ARG A 149 2.00 -47.78 -2.55
CA ARG A 149 0.93 -47.13 -1.79
C ARG A 149 1.35 -47.10 -0.32
N ARG A 150 1.17 -45.97 0.37
CA ARG A 150 0.98 -45.97 1.83
C ARG A 150 -0.38 -45.41 2.18
N VAL A 151 -1.20 -46.35 2.64
CA VAL A 151 -2.47 -46.21 3.33
C VAL A 151 -2.17 -46.05 4.82
N SER A 152 -2.96 -45.20 5.46
CA SER A 152 -3.27 -45.11 6.91
C SER A 152 -2.15 -44.82 7.90
N GLU A 153 -2.30 -43.69 8.60
CA GLU A 153 -2.05 -43.67 10.05
C GLU A 153 -3.09 -42.76 10.74
N MET A 154 -3.91 -43.41 11.58
CA MET A 154 -4.93 -42.83 12.45
C MET A 154 -4.27 -42.06 13.59
N TYR A 155 -4.68 -40.82 13.84
CA TYR A 155 -4.38 -40.12 15.10
C TYR A 155 -5.59 -40.18 16.04
N PRO A 156 -5.43 -40.60 17.31
CA PRO A 156 -6.50 -40.57 18.30
C PRO A 156 -6.74 -39.16 18.88
N PRO A 157 -7.98 -38.85 19.34
CA PRO A 157 -8.33 -37.55 19.89
C PRO A 157 -7.73 -37.35 21.30
N ALA A 158 -6.95 -36.29 21.45
CA ALA A 158 -6.42 -35.84 22.74
C ALA A 158 -7.54 -35.29 23.63
N SER A 159 -7.63 -35.81 24.84
CA SER A 159 -8.54 -35.40 25.91
C SER A 159 -8.18 -34.03 26.50
N PRO A 160 -9.18 -33.24 26.95
CA PRO A 160 -8.95 -31.96 27.61
C PRO A 160 -8.53 -32.16 29.07
N LYS A 161 -7.31 -31.72 29.43
CA LYS A 161 -6.84 -31.61 30.81
C LYS A 161 -7.42 -30.33 31.43
N PHE A 162 -8.36 -30.50 32.36
CA PHE A 162 -8.79 -29.45 33.29
C PHE A 162 -7.65 -29.12 34.25
N VAL A 163 -7.24 -27.85 34.29
CA VAL A 163 -6.37 -27.30 35.35
C VAL A 163 -7.21 -26.33 36.16
N THR A 164 -7.59 -26.75 37.36
CA THR A 164 -8.20 -25.89 38.40
C THR A 164 -7.08 -25.21 39.17
N LEU A 165 -6.73 -23.99 38.76
CA LEU A 165 -5.79 -23.16 39.52
C LEU A 165 -6.59 -22.25 40.47
N LYS A 166 -6.73 -22.73 41.71
CA LYS A 166 -7.06 -21.92 42.89
C LYS A 166 -6.00 -20.82 43.03
N ARG A 167 -6.43 -19.57 43.06
CA ARG A 167 -5.64 -18.49 43.68
C ARG A 167 -6.51 -17.71 44.64
N VAL A 168 -6.24 -17.96 45.91
CA VAL A 168 -6.62 -17.18 47.09
C VAL A 168 -5.78 -15.90 47.15
N SER A 169 -6.43 -14.79 47.49
CA SER A 169 -5.95 -13.49 48.00
C SER A 169 -6.87 -12.42 47.40
N ASP A 170 -7.98 -12.05 48.04
CA ASP A 170 -8.06 -11.31 49.31
C ASP A 170 -7.23 -10.01 49.26
N VAL A 171 -7.78 -9.01 48.58
CA VAL A 171 -7.46 -7.59 48.79
C VAL A 171 -8.77 -6.82 48.68
N ALA A 172 -9.24 -6.35 49.83
CA ALA A 172 -10.31 -5.39 49.99
C ALA A 172 -9.97 -4.07 49.27
N PHE A 173 -10.86 -3.58 48.40
CA PHE A 173 -10.91 -2.16 48.05
C PHE A 173 -12.35 -1.71 47.86
N HIS A 174 -12.77 -0.94 48.86
CA HIS A 174 -13.81 0.08 48.94
C HIS A 174 -14.97 0.08 47.92
N GLN A 175 -16.15 -0.21 48.45
CA GLN A 175 -17.43 0.38 48.06
C GLN A 175 -17.35 1.91 48.07
N SER A 176 -17.63 2.50 46.91
CA SER A 176 -18.36 3.76 46.77
C SER A 176 -19.38 3.47 45.68
N GLN A 177 -20.59 2.99 46.01
CA GLN A 177 -21.75 3.84 46.31
C GLN A 177 -21.75 5.10 45.42
N LEU A 178 -22.27 4.93 44.20
CA LEU A 178 -23.01 5.98 43.54
C LEU A 178 -24.09 5.29 42.73
N GLU A 179 -25.20 5.14 43.43
CA GLU A 179 -26.54 4.99 42.92
C GLU A 179 -26.82 6.26 42.11
N ASP A 180 -27.10 6.12 40.82
CA ASP A 180 -27.99 7.08 40.18
C ASP A 180 -28.81 6.35 39.12
N ALA A 181 -30.09 6.23 39.47
CA ALA A 181 -31.14 5.65 38.68
C ALA A 181 -31.59 6.69 37.65
N MET A 182 -31.58 6.34 36.37
CA MET A 182 -32.47 6.95 35.38
C MET A 182 -32.94 5.88 34.41
N ASP A 183 -34.03 5.22 34.81
CA ASP A 183 -35.06 4.73 33.90
C ASP A 183 -35.70 5.95 33.22
N VAL A 184 -35.59 6.03 31.89
CA VAL A 184 -36.54 6.75 31.04
C VAL A 184 -36.71 5.92 29.78
N ASP A 185 -37.71 5.04 29.82
CA ASP A 185 -38.48 4.66 28.64
C ASP A 185 -39.17 5.91 28.09
N ASP A 186 -39.05 6.15 26.78
CA ASP A 186 -40.14 6.73 25.98
C ASP A 186 -39.82 6.56 24.48
N ASP A 187 -40.54 5.61 23.89
CA ASP A 187 -40.90 5.58 22.47
C ASP A 187 -41.66 6.88 22.13
N ASP A 188 -41.22 7.64 21.12
CA ASP A 188 -42.11 8.31 20.16
C ASP A 188 -41.31 9.09 19.10
N GLU A 189 -41.37 8.60 17.86
CA GLU A 189 -41.31 9.44 16.65
C GLU A 189 -42.66 10.19 16.56
N PRO A 190 -42.72 11.50 16.20
CA PRO A 190 -42.73 11.85 14.77
C PRO A 190 -42.22 13.25 14.37
N VAL A 191 -41.72 13.33 13.12
CA VAL A 191 -41.84 14.41 12.10
C VAL A 191 -42.41 15.77 12.54
N VAL A 192 -41.62 16.87 12.46
CA VAL A 192 -42.09 18.22 12.00
C VAL A 192 -40.94 19.07 11.40
N VAL A 193 -41.26 19.70 10.27
CA VAL A 193 -40.50 20.68 9.46
C VAL A 193 -40.63 22.11 10.01
N HIS A 194 -39.56 22.93 10.04
CA HIS A 194 -39.60 24.42 9.91
C HIS A 194 -38.15 24.94 9.70
N VAL A 195 -37.76 25.47 8.52
CA VAL A 195 -38.05 26.77 7.89
C VAL A 195 -37.48 28.00 8.63
N SER A 196 -36.36 28.46 8.07
CA SER A 196 -35.85 29.84 7.95
C SER A 196 -35.51 30.67 9.19
N LYS A 197 -34.28 31.22 9.16
CA LYS A 197 -34.02 32.63 9.48
C LYS A 197 -32.85 33.16 8.64
N LYS A 198 -33.21 33.97 7.64
CA LYS A 198 -32.31 34.94 7.02
C LYS A 198 -31.93 35.97 8.09
N LEU A 199 -30.64 36.15 8.35
CA LEU A 199 -30.16 37.34 9.05
C LEU A 199 -29.50 38.25 8.01
N LYS A 200 -30.20 39.33 7.70
CA LYS A 200 -29.76 40.48 6.93
C LYS A 200 -29.62 41.63 7.93
N GLN A 201 -28.43 42.20 8.04
CA GLN A 201 -28.11 43.54 8.59
C GLN A 201 -26.59 43.65 8.64
N GLU A 202 -25.95 44.81 8.52
CA GLU A 202 -26.16 46.05 7.80
C GLU A 202 -24.80 46.73 7.85
N ALA A 203 -24.53 47.62 6.90
CA ALA A 203 -23.29 48.36 6.84
C ALA A 203 -23.07 49.20 8.11
N SER A 204 -21.86 49.16 8.65
CA SER A 204 -21.30 50.33 9.33
C SER A 204 -19.87 50.57 8.81
N HIS A 205 -19.79 51.67 8.07
CA HIS A 205 -18.59 52.43 7.78
C HIS A 205 -17.92 52.81 9.10
N ALA A 206 -16.74 52.27 9.39
CA ALA A 206 -15.87 52.80 10.44
C ALA A 206 -14.41 52.54 10.04
N SER A 207 -13.78 53.62 9.56
CA SER A 207 -12.36 53.96 9.69
C SER A 207 -11.39 52.80 9.92
N ILE A 208 -10.65 52.45 8.86
CA ILE A 208 -9.42 51.67 8.91
C ILE A 208 -8.38 52.43 9.75
N PRO A 209 -8.00 52.01 10.97
CA PRO A 209 -6.71 52.41 11.50
C PRO A 209 -5.67 51.66 10.66
N LYS A 210 -4.86 52.42 9.92
CA LYS A 210 -3.67 51.92 9.23
C LYS A 210 -2.75 51.32 10.29
N SER A 211 -2.85 50.01 10.49
CA SER A 211 -1.99 49.27 11.39
C SER A 211 -0.56 49.34 10.84
N PRO A 212 0.43 49.72 11.67
CA PRO A 212 1.79 49.94 11.22
C PRO A 212 2.39 48.63 10.71
N LEU A 213 2.93 48.71 9.51
CA LEU A 213 4.02 47.91 8.94
C LEU A 213 4.58 46.88 9.92
N ALA A 214 4.16 45.61 9.78
CA ALA A 214 4.69 44.50 10.55
C ALA A 214 6.20 44.42 10.35
N THR A 215 6.93 44.84 11.39
CA THR A 215 8.36 44.57 11.58
C THR A 215 8.58 43.08 11.40
N LYS A 216 9.26 42.71 10.30
CA LYS A 216 9.85 41.40 10.08
C LYS A 216 10.90 41.16 11.17
N THR A 217 10.47 40.74 12.35
CA THR A 217 11.37 40.12 13.31
C THR A 217 11.74 38.76 12.71
N ASN A 218 12.92 38.72 12.08
CA ASN A 218 13.65 37.48 11.83
C ASN A 218 13.93 36.85 13.20
N THR A 219 12.98 36.10 13.74
CA THR A 219 13.24 35.15 14.81
C THR A 219 14.20 34.12 14.23
N VAL A 220 15.47 34.27 14.61
CA VAL A 220 16.50 33.27 14.40
C VAL A 220 15.99 31.98 15.03
N VAL A 221 15.47 31.07 14.20
CA VAL A 221 15.08 29.73 14.65
C VAL A 221 16.37 29.08 15.12
N PRO A 222 16.51 28.71 16.40
CA PRO A 222 17.70 28.03 16.88
C PRO A 222 17.88 26.78 16.02
N ALA A 223 19.06 26.64 15.41
CA ALA A 223 19.40 25.52 14.56
C ALA A 223 19.31 24.24 15.40
N ARG A 224 18.16 23.56 15.34
CA ARG A 224 18.00 22.22 15.90
C ARG A 224 19.01 21.32 15.19
N SER A 225 19.69 20.48 15.96
CA SER A 225 20.68 19.56 15.41
C SER A 225 19.98 18.65 14.39
N TYR A 226 20.64 18.36 13.26
CA TYR A 226 20.09 17.41 12.28
C TYR A 226 19.92 16.01 12.89
N ALA A 227 20.71 15.66 13.90
CA ALA A 227 20.59 14.40 14.62
C ALA A 227 19.24 14.26 15.34
N ASP A 228 18.76 15.34 15.99
CA ASP A 228 17.46 15.34 16.69
C ASP A 228 16.28 15.13 15.71
N LEU A 229 16.44 15.57 14.46
CA LEU A 229 15.39 15.44 13.44
C LEU A 229 15.32 14.02 12.88
N ASP A 230 16.45 13.35 12.72
CA ASP A 230 16.48 11.96 12.24
C ASP A 230 15.98 11.00 13.34
N GLU A 231 16.34 11.23 14.61
CA GLU A 231 15.78 10.49 15.75
C GLU A 231 14.26 10.70 15.85
N ALA A 232 13.77 11.94 15.67
CA ALA A 232 12.33 12.22 15.65
C ALA A 232 11.60 11.52 14.49
N ARG A 233 12.26 11.31 13.35
CA ARG A 233 11.70 10.58 12.20
C ARG A 233 11.67 9.08 12.45
N GLU A 234 12.72 8.52 13.04
CA GLU A 234 12.77 7.11 13.43
C GLU A 234 11.66 6.81 14.45
N HIS A 235 11.57 7.61 15.50
CA HIS A 235 10.54 7.46 16.52
C HIS A 235 9.12 7.62 15.93
N LEU A 236 8.93 8.48 14.92
CA LEU A 236 7.65 8.59 14.22
C LEU A 236 7.29 7.30 13.47
N GLN A 237 8.27 6.62 12.86
CA GLN A 237 8.03 5.34 12.17
C GLN A 237 7.62 4.25 13.16
N ASP A 238 8.28 4.19 14.32
CA ASP A 238 7.95 3.24 15.38
C ASP A 238 6.54 3.49 15.95
N VAL A 239 6.17 4.73 16.24
CA VAL A 239 4.82 5.08 16.71
C VAL A 239 3.75 4.72 15.68
N VAL A 240 4.03 4.91 14.38
CA VAL A 240 3.10 4.52 13.30
C VAL A 240 2.94 3.00 13.24
N LYS A 241 4.02 2.24 13.38
CA LYS A 241 3.98 0.77 13.43
C LYS A 241 3.17 0.27 14.62
N ASP A 242 3.45 0.78 15.81
CA ASP A 242 2.73 0.44 17.05
C ASP A 242 1.24 0.79 16.97
N PHE A 243 0.90 1.90 16.30
CA PHE A 243 -0.48 2.29 16.04
C PHE A 243 -1.20 1.26 15.17
N MET A 244 -0.57 0.82 14.07
CA MET A 244 -1.15 -0.21 13.20
C MET A 244 -1.34 -1.53 13.94
N ASP A 245 -0.33 -1.99 14.68
CA ASP A 245 -0.41 -3.24 15.44
C ASP A 245 -1.52 -3.18 16.50
N THR A 246 -1.59 -2.08 17.26
CA THR A 246 -2.64 -1.87 18.28
C THR A 246 -4.04 -1.80 17.64
N GLN A 247 -4.16 -1.17 16.47
CA GLN A 247 -5.41 -1.08 15.72
C GLN A 247 -5.88 -2.47 15.28
N THR A 248 -4.99 -3.33 14.79
CA THR A 248 -5.37 -4.70 14.39
C THR A 248 -5.85 -5.54 15.58
N LEU A 249 -5.25 -5.35 16.77
CA LEU A 249 -5.69 -6.01 18.00
C LEU A 249 -7.05 -5.49 18.46
N TYR A 250 -7.29 -4.18 18.35
CA TYR A 250 -8.57 -3.56 18.65
C TYR A 250 -9.67 -4.11 17.73
N ASP A 251 -9.45 -4.11 16.42
CA ASP A 251 -10.41 -4.61 15.43
C ASP A 251 -10.71 -6.11 15.64
N ARG A 252 -9.68 -6.91 15.95
CA ARG A 252 -9.86 -8.34 16.26
C ARG A 252 -10.71 -8.55 17.51
N ALA A 253 -10.48 -7.75 18.55
CA ALA A 253 -11.29 -7.81 19.77
C ALA A 253 -12.73 -7.35 19.52
N LEU A 254 -12.93 -6.35 18.64
CA LEU A 254 -14.24 -5.83 18.29
C LEU A 254 -15.14 -6.85 17.59
N ARG A 255 -14.54 -7.69 16.72
CA ARG A 255 -15.24 -8.71 15.90
C ARG A 255 -15.74 -9.93 16.68
N LYS A 256 -15.37 -10.08 17.95
CA LYS A 256 -15.87 -11.21 18.76
C LYS A 256 -17.38 -11.08 18.99
N LYS A 257 -18.13 -12.12 18.62
CA LYS A 257 -19.61 -12.18 18.73
C LYS A 257 -20.09 -12.11 20.18
N ASN A 258 -19.45 -12.87 21.07
CA ASN A 258 -19.76 -12.89 22.50
C ASN A 258 -18.60 -12.25 23.27
N LYS A 259 -18.80 -11.03 23.76
CA LYS A 259 -17.77 -10.27 24.49
C LYS A 259 -17.88 -10.58 25.98
N THR A 260 -16.79 -11.02 26.58
CA THR A 260 -16.70 -11.19 28.04
C THR A 260 -16.44 -9.85 28.73
N LYS A 261 -16.65 -9.76 30.05
CA LYS A 261 -16.26 -8.56 30.85
C LYS A 261 -14.75 -8.24 30.74
N ALA A 262 -13.92 -9.26 30.53
CA ALA A 262 -12.50 -9.07 30.27
C ALA A 262 -12.25 -8.45 28.89
N ASP A 263 -13.02 -8.84 27.86
CA ASP A 263 -12.90 -8.28 26.51
C ASP A 263 -13.33 -6.82 26.45
N THR A 264 -14.37 -6.41 27.18
CA THR A 264 -14.79 -4.99 27.26
C THR A 264 -13.70 -4.13 27.89
N THR A 265 -13.12 -4.60 29.00
CA THR A 265 -11.98 -3.95 29.66
C THR A 265 -10.77 -3.87 28.72
N ARG A 266 -10.49 -4.94 27.97
CA ARG A 266 -9.40 -4.97 26.98
C ARG A 266 -9.64 -3.98 25.83
N LEU A 267 -10.87 -3.88 25.33
CA LEU A 267 -11.25 -2.92 24.29
C LEU A 267 -11.05 -1.48 24.77
N ALA A 268 -11.45 -1.17 26.00
CA ALA A 268 -11.22 0.15 26.59
C ALA A 268 -9.71 0.48 26.66
N LYS A 269 -8.88 -0.45 27.13
CA LYS A 269 -7.41 -0.29 27.18
C LYS A 269 -6.77 -0.13 25.80
N LEU A 270 -7.25 -0.86 24.80
CA LEU A 270 -6.74 -0.75 23.44
C LEU A 270 -7.14 0.60 22.81
N LYS A 271 -8.35 1.08 23.09
CA LYS A 271 -8.82 2.40 22.65
C LYS A 271 -7.98 3.53 23.26
N THR A 272 -7.75 3.51 24.58
CA THR A 272 -6.90 4.53 25.23
C THR A 272 -5.48 4.50 24.69
N LYS A 273 -4.92 3.31 24.40
CA LYS A 273 -3.59 3.20 23.77
C LYS A 273 -3.56 3.78 22.36
N LEU A 274 -4.61 3.60 21.55
CA LEU A 274 -4.71 4.22 20.23
C LEU A 274 -4.76 5.75 20.29
N ASP A 275 -5.50 6.30 21.25
CA ASP A 275 -5.58 7.75 21.46
C ASP A 275 -4.22 8.32 21.89
N GLU A 276 -3.49 7.60 22.75
CA GLU A 276 -2.13 7.97 23.17
C GLU A 276 -1.14 7.97 22.00
N LEU A 277 -1.10 6.89 21.22
CA LEU A 277 -0.22 6.81 20.04
C LEU A 277 -0.57 7.88 19.00
N ARG A 278 -1.85 8.25 18.87
CA ARG A 278 -2.28 9.35 17.99
C ARG A 278 -1.71 10.69 18.45
N ARG A 279 -1.76 10.99 19.75
CA ARG A 279 -1.18 12.21 20.33
C ARG A 279 0.34 12.26 20.12
N GLN A 280 1.04 11.15 20.36
CA GLN A 280 2.48 11.05 20.15
C GLN A 280 2.87 11.29 18.68
N LYS A 281 2.09 10.70 17.75
CA LYS A 281 2.29 10.92 16.32
C LYS A 281 2.13 12.40 15.96
N ASP A 282 1.09 13.05 16.47
CA ASP A 282 0.82 14.46 16.19
C ASP A 282 1.89 15.38 16.81
N ASP A 283 2.39 15.07 18.01
CA ASP A 283 3.53 15.77 18.64
C ASP A 283 4.81 15.65 17.80
N LEU A 284 5.22 14.43 17.44
CA LEU A 284 6.41 14.20 16.61
C LEU A 284 6.28 14.85 15.22
N LYS A 285 5.09 14.81 14.64
CA LYS A 285 4.81 15.47 13.35
C LYS A 285 4.92 16.99 13.45
N SER A 286 4.59 17.59 14.60
CA SER A 286 4.78 19.03 14.84
C SER A 286 6.27 19.40 15.04
N ARG A 287 7.08 18.46 15.55
CA ARG A 287 8.54 18.66 15.75
C ARG A 287 9.32 18.60 14.45
N ILE A 288 8.89 17.76 13.51
CA ILE A 288 9.51 17.66 12.18
C ILE A 288 9.03 18.87 11.37
N PRO A 289 9.91 19.83 11.03
CA PRO A 289 9.55 20.91 10.13
C PRO A 289 9.11 20.24 8.83
N THR A 290 7.81 20.33 8.54
CA THR A 290 7.30 19.92 7.24
C THR A 290 7.90 20.94 6.29
N MET A 291 9.07 20.63 5.73
CA MET A 291 9.66 21.37 4.63
C MET A 291 8.59 21.38 3.57
N GLY A 292 7.80 22.45 3.54
CA GLY A 292 6.65 22.56 2.68
C GLY A 292 7.14 22.23 1.30
N SER A 293 6.55 21.20 0.68
CA SER A 293 6.74 20.95 -0.74
C SER A 293 6.70 22.32 -1.42
N PRO A 294 7.77 22.73 -2.13
CA PRO A 294 7.94 24.11 -2.54
C PRO A 294 6.64 24.52 -3.19
N LYS A 295 5.94 25.50 -2.57
CA LYS A 295 4.70 26.06 -3.08
C LYS A 295 4.98 26.29 -4.55
N LYS A 296 4.36 25.47 -5.43
CA LYS A 296 4.38 25.71 -6.87
C LYS A 296 3.89 27.14 -6.99
N LEU A 297 4.81 28.06 -7.25
CA LEU A 297 4.48 29.44 -7.60
C LEU A 297 3.44 29.30 -8.70
N GLY A 298 2.25 29.80 -8.41
CA GLY A 298 1.12 29.72 -9.32
C GLY A 298 1.61 30.25 -10.66
N ARG A 299 1.66 29.38 -11.66
CA ARG A 299 1.93 29.77 -13.03
C ARG A 299 0.72 30.60 -13.44
N GLU A 300 0.88 31.91 -13.32
CA GLU A 300 -0.10 32.90 -13.69
C GLU A 300 -0.49 32.63 -15.14
N ASN A 301 -1.79 32.39 -15.34
CA ASN A 301 -2.38 32.13 -16.64
C ASN A 301 -2.22 33.38 -17.52
N SER A 302 -1.14 33.43 -18.29
CA SER A 302 -1.06 34.29 -19.47
C SER A 302 -1.91 33.67 -20.56
N ALA A 303 -3.19 34.06 -20.58
CA ALA A 303 -4.08 33.85 -21.70
C ALA A 303 -3.56 34.66 -22.90
N LEU A 304 -2.90 33.99 -23.84
CA LEU A 304 -2.72 34.49 -25.20
C LEU A 304 -3.72 33.75 -26.08
N SER A 305 -4.89 34.38 -26.25
CA SER A 305 -5.85 34.06 -27.28
C SER A 305 -5.25 34.41 -28.65
N VAL A 306 -4.76 33.40 -29.37
CA VAL A 306 -4.52 33.51 -30.80
C VAL A 306 -5.74 32.91 -31.50
N THR A 307 -6.67 33.79 -31.84
CA THR A 307 -7.66 33.54 -32.88
C THR A 307 -6.92 33.53 -34.21
N ALA A 308 -6.81 32.36 -34.83
CA ALA A 308 -6.43 32.26 -36.23
C ALA A 308 -7.61 31.64 -36.97
N ASP A 309 -8.39 32.53 -37.57
CA ASP A 309 -9.24 32.26 -38.72
C ASP A 309 -8.45 31.45 -39.74
N HIS A 310 -8.94 30.25 -40.08
CA HIS A 310 -8.59 29.67 -41.38
C HIS A 310 -9.84 29.17 -42.09
N ALA A 311 -10.06 29.84 -43.20
CA ALA A 311 -11.20 29.80 -44.07
C ALA A 311 -11.23 28.54 -44.96
N MET A 312 -12.46 28.10 -45.23
CA MET A 312 -13.03 27.77 -46.54
C MET A 312 -12.16 27.06 -47.59
N LEU A 313 -12.57 25.82 -47.93
CA LEU A 313 -12.67 25.21 -49.27
C LEU A 313 -13.33 23.82 -49.04
N ALA A 314 -14.59 23.48 -49.35
CA ALA A 314 -15.34 23.53 -50.63
C ALA A 314 -14.47 22.93 -51.76
N GLN A 315 -14.76 21.83 -52.48
CA GLN A 315 -15.89 20.92 -52.75
C GLN A 315 -15.28 19.61 -53.36
N PRO A 316 -15.92 18.85 -54.29
CA PRO A 316 -17.20 18.12 -54.28
C PRO A 316 -17.03 16.59 -54.52
N GLU A 317 -18.17 15.91 -54.49
CA GLU A 317 -18.47 14.55 -54.95
C GLU A 317 -17.96 14.21 -56.36
N ILE A 318 -17.49 12.96 -56.53
CA ILE A 318 -17.91 12.00 -57.58
C ILE A 318 -17.91 10.60 -56.96
#